data_AF-A0A3M8WBR5-F1
#
_entry.id   AF-A0A3M8WBR5-F1
#
_cell.length_a   1.000
_cell.length_b   1.000
_cell.length_c   1.000
_cell.angle_alpha   90.00
_cell.angle_beta   90.00
_cell.angle_gamma   90.00
#
_symmetry.space_group_name_H-M   'P 1'
#
loop_
_entity.id
_entity.type
_entity.pdbx_description
1 polymer ?
#
loop_
_entity_poly.entity_id
_entity_poly.type
_entity_poly.pdbx_seq_one_letter_code
_entity_poly.pdbx_strand_id
1 'polypeptide(L)'
;MTPGQMIALQRTVGNLAASTVIGQATVQRAGEGSASAATAEQPAKDGNTKDVKGKEVIYRLSRSIESRAVESKLKPNVWAPGTWYPEKLMLEGKMRLRRTLDRRVLAGEVFTAQDLADIEALTTVNPTWLKDVGIGTIEDAKAYTTKGNYKDWLKLPSGTRVLTATLAYNNHLKGAPVPDAPDYTLGRFFNTQGSNLTEAQKQPLRDERDEQIRQTAVRTLHPAAIPPQDMHADANKAHVTQHQKKADKARDVFTNVLLVLQHGLKIYDKEQKQHIDYRDGDVIRALAHGGRVNIRIPALSAGDSATALPEFLGVTDDKGKPTQFVDERDYATHGMDIEKNKPGKRGTFKETGGGLVSLGNRIKPDGPDMWGLDVPGGGFGTKDWNGDVVLPTGSHGHMLLVFTAPTKVKDGSLLIGIETIGPHKPSPVGYQHDFRSTEATSNPETVWHGHKRDKIGSGGTAKNERYVDLKELGDAQGHGDWRAFLDDIKQGWYAELDKTKDGSDERQALYHQLVGRRQHFYGQTD
;
A
#
# COMPACT_ATOMS: atom_id res chain seq x y z
N MET A 1 1.01 23.04 25.09
CA MET A 1 2.45 23.33 24.90
C MET A 1 2.58 24.37 23.82
N THR A 2 3.30 25.46 24.08
CA THR A 2 3.55 26.48 23.06
C THR A 2 4.67 26.04 22.10
N PRO A 3 4.76 26.60 20.89
CA PRO A 3 5.86 26.32 19.96
C PRO A 3 7.26 26.52 20.59
N GLY A 4 7.39 27.50 21.50
CA GLY A 4 8.63 27.74 22.24
C GLY A 4 8.98 26.62 23.23
N GLN A 5 7.99 26.00 23.88
CA GLN A 5 8.20 24.87 24.79
C GLN A 5 8.62 23.59 24.05
N MET A 6 8.15 23.40 22.81
CA MET A 6 8.55 22.28 21.95
C MET A 6 10.00 22.40 21.44
N ILE A 7 10.45 23.61 21.10
CA ILE A 7 11.85 23.87 20.69
C ILE A 7 12.80 23.67 21.88
N ALA A 8 12.39 24.08 23.08
CA ALA A 8 13.16 23.85 24.30
C ALA A 8 13.29 22.35 24.61
N LEU A 9 12.21 21.57 24.48
CA LEU A 9 12.25 20.12 24.69
C LEU A 9 13.14 19.40 23.65
N GLN A 10 13.09 19.81 22.38
CA GLN A 10 13.97 19.29 21.32
C GLN A 10 15.45 19.57 21.57
N ARG A 11 15.81 20.76 22.08
CA ARG A 11 17.18 21.11 22.43
C ARG A 11 17.70 20.31 23.64
N THR A 12 16.86 20.08 24.65
CA THR A 12 17.23 19.30 25.84
C THR A 12 17.46 17.82 25.48
N VAL A 13 16.61 17.23 24.65
CA VAL A 13 16.76 15.83 24.20
C VAL A 13 17.93 15.66 23.22
N GLY A 14 18.16 16.63 22.33
CA GLY A 14 19.31 16.62 21.41
C GLY A 14 20.67 16.73 22.12
N ASN A 15 20.77 17.54 23.19
CA ASN A 15 22.01 17.72 23.94
C ASN A 15 22.32 16.54 24.88
N LEU A 16 21.30 15.83 25.38
CA LEU A 16 21.46 14.58 26.14
C LEU A 16 22.01 13.44 25.27
N ALA A 17 21.62 13.37 23.99
CA ALA A 17 22.14 12.36 23.06
C ALA A 17 23.59 12.63 22.61
N ALA A 18 24.00 13.90 22.52
CA ALA A 18 25.37 14.27 22.13
C ALA A 18 26.40 14.10 23.26
N SER A 19 26.00 14.28 24.52
CA SER A 19 26.90 14.20 25.68
C SER A 19 27.24 12.75 26.08
N THR A 20 26.41 11.76 25.73
CA THR A 20 26.73 10.33 25.96
C THR A 20 27.71 9.75 24.93
N VAL A 21 27.88 10.39 23.76
CA VAL A 21 28.70 9.86 22.65
C VAL A 21 30.17 10.29 22.72
N ILE A 22 30.52 11.31 23.52
CA ILE A 22 31.91 11.82 23.63
C ILE A 22 32.68 11.20 24.83
N GLY A 23 32.01 10.44 25.71
CA GLY A 23 32.60 9.90 26.93
C GLY A 23 33.35 8.56 26.84
N GLN A 24 33.47 7.92 25.67
CA GLN A 24 34.03 6.55 25.57
C GLN A 24 35.07 6.36 24.45
N ALA A 25 35.85 7.38 24.11
CA ALA A 25 36.91 7.25 23.10
C ALA A 25 38.25 7.81 23.56
N THR A 26 38.83 7.25 24.63
CA THR A 26 40.28 7.32 24.90
C THR A 26 40.71 6.24 25.90
N VAL A 27 41.26 5.11 25.44
CA VAL A 27 42.40 4.40 26.07
C VAL A 27 43.18 3.64 24.98
N GLN A 28 44.50 3.63 25.14
CA GLN A 28 45.56 3.32 24.19
C GLN A 28 45.69 1.85 23.74
N ARG A 29 46.38 1.73 22.60
CA ARG A 29 46.92 0.54 21.95
C ARG A 29 48.34 0.25 22.48
N ALA A 30 48.63 -0.97 22.94
CA ALA A 30 49.98 -1.58 22.97
C ALA A 30 49.91 -3.08 23.34
N GLY A 31 50.66 -3.93 22.63
CA GLY A 31 51.11 -5.25 23.11
C GLY A 31 50.64 -6.47 22.31
N GLU A 32 51.58 -7.10 21.60
CA GLU A 32 51.49 -8.38 20.88
C GLU A 32 51.40 -9.60 21.82
N GLY A 33 50.91 -10.75 21.31
CA GLY A 33 51.37 -12.06 21.78
C GLY A 33 50.35 -13.20 21.88
N SER A 34 50.47 -14.16 20.95
CA SER A 34 50.20 -15.61 21.08
C SER A 34 48.77 -16.16 20.97
N ALA A 35 48.69 -17.24 20.20
CA ALA A 35 47.53 -18.05 19.88
C ALA A 35 47.11 -18.95 21.07
N SER A 36 45.80 -19.12 21.24
CA SER A 36 45.21 -20.26 21.94
C SER A 36 43.73 -20.37 21.59
N ALA A 37 43.28 -21.61 21.38
CA ALA A 37 41.98 -22.01 20.88
C ALA A 37 40.80 -21.40 21.66
N ALA A 38 39.79 -20.91 20.94
CA ALA A 38 38.52 -20.50 21.51
C ALA A 38 37.67 -21.72 21.86
N THR A 39 37.77 -22.11 23.12
CA THR A 39 36.82 -22.97 23.84
C THR A 39 35.41 -22.40 23.73
N ALA A 40 34.43 -23.28 23.53
CA ALA A 40 33.01 -22.94 23.51
C ALA A 40 32.57 -22.21 24.80
N GLU A 41 32.16 -20.95 24.65
CA GLU A 41 31.55 -20.18 25.74
C GLU A 41 30.10 -20.65 25.97
N GLN A 42 29.85 -21.19 27.15
CA GLN A 42 28.51 -21.43 27.69
C GLN A 42 27.80 -20.09 27.94
N PRO A 43 26.48 -19.99 27.69
CA PRO A 43 25.73 -18.78 28.00
C PRO A 43 25.56 -18.63 29.52
N ALA A 44 25.62 -17.38 29.96
CA ALA A 44 25.52 -16.94 31.34
C ALA A 44 24.28 -17.51 32.06
N LYS A 45 24.51 -17.97 33.29
CA LYS A 45 23.47 -18.38 34.24
C LYS A 45 22.75 -17.15 34.80
N ASP A 46 21.58 -16.84 34.25
CA ASP A 46 20.61 -16.00 34.95
C ASP A 46 19.94 -16.80 36.08
N GLY A 47 20.41 -16.55 37.29
CA GLY A 47 19.82 -17.05 38.53
C GLY A 47 18.52 -16.32 38.87
N ASN A 48 17.40 -16.72 38.27
CA ASN A 48 16.06 -16.76 38.89
C ASN A 48 15.01 -17.45 38.00
N THR A 49 15.33 -18.60 37.40
CA THR A 49 14.36 -19.32 36.58
C THR A 49 13.50 -20.24 37.45
N LYS A 50 12.33 -19.75 37.87
CA LYS A 50 11.18 -20.64 38.09
C LYS A 50 11.08 -21.57 36.88
N ASP A 51 10.91 -22.87 37.09
CA ASP A 51 10.87 -23.88 36.04
C ASP A 51 9.78 -23.53 35.01
N VAL A 52 10.19 -22.95 33.88
CA VAL A 52 9.26 -22.49 32.85
C VAL A 52 8.81 -23.71 32.07
N LYS A 53 7.56 -24.14 32.27
CA LYS A 53 6.97 -25.25 31.52
C LYS A 53 7.15 -25.02 30.01
N GLY A 54 7.72 -26.01 29.33
CA GLY A 54 7.98 -25.96 27.89
C GLY A 54 9.18 -25.08 27.49
N LYS A 55 10.16 -24.83 28.38
CA LYS A 55 11.33 -23.96 28.12
C LYS A 55 12.05 -24.27 26.80
N GLU A 56 12.30 -25.53 26.48
CA GLU A 56 12.98 -25.92 25.23
C GLU A 56 12.12 -25.62 23.99
N VAL A 57 10.80 -25.83 24.08
CA VAL A 57 9.85 -25.52 23.00
C VAL A 57 9.77 -24.00 22.80
N ILE A 58 9.70 -23.24 23.89
CA ILE A 58 9.75 -21.77 23.88
C ILE A 58 11.03 -21.27 23.22
N TYR A 59 12.18 -21.83 23.59
CA TYR A 59 13.48 -21.44 23.03
C TYR A 59 13.53 -21.67 21.53
N ARG A 60 13.16 -22.88 21.07
CA ARG A 60 13.14 -23.24 19.65
C ARG A 60 12.21 -22.34 18.84
N LEU A 61 10.96 -22.17 19.30
CA LEU A 61 9.98 -21.32 18.63
C LEU A 61 10.42 -19.85 18.60
N SER A 62 11.01 -19.33 19.68
CA SER A 62 11.49 -17.95 19.73
C SER A 62 12.60 -17.70 18.71
N ARG A 63 13.57 -18.62 18.58
CA ARG A 63 14.63 -18.51 17.58
C ARG A 63 14.11 -18.60 16.14
N SER A 64 13.15 -19.48 15.90
CA SER A 64 12.50 -19.59 14.58
C SER A 64 11.81 -18.27 14.20
N ILE A 65 11.05 -17.68 15.13
CA ILE A 65 10.41 -16.37 14.94
C ILE A 65 11.42 -15.28 14.57
N GLU A 66 12.54 -15.19 15.29
CA GLU A 66 13.60 -14.22 14.99
C GLU A 66 14.23 -14.42 13.62
N SER A 67 14.55 -15.68 13.27
CA SER A 67 15.21 -16.01 12.00
C SER A 67 14.35 -15.75 10.76
N ARG A 68 13.02 -15.71 10.92
CA ARG A 68 12.05 -15.58 9.81
C ARG A 68 11.38 -14.21 9.72
N ALA A 69 11.85 -13.24 10.51
CA ALA A 69 11.49 -11.85 10.36
C ALA A 69 12.42 -11.19 9.32
N VAL A 70 11.95 -11.03 8.08
CA VAL A 70 12.72 -10.45 6.96
C VAL A 70 13.06 -8.98 7.18
N GLU A 71 12.15 -8.22 7.79
CA GLU A 71 12.37 -6.80 8.05
C GLU A 71 13.44 -6.58 9.10
N SER A 72 14.53 -5.88 8.79
CA SER A 72 15.58 -5.62 9.78
C SER A 72 15.20 -4.53 10.81
N LYS A 73 14.28 -3.62 10.47
CA LYS A 73 13.87 -2.48 11.32
C LYS A 73 12.41 -2.08 11.06
N LEU A 74 11.71 -1.64 12.10
CA LEU A 74 10.44 -0.93 11.97
C LEU A 74 10.71 0.57 11.82
N LYS A 75 10.02 1.24 10.88
CA LYS A 75 10.05 2.71 10.81
C LYS A 75 9.45 3.26 12.12
N PRO A 76 10.17 4.09 12.89
CA PRO A 76 9.62 4.68 14.10
C PRO A 76 8.47 5.61 13.72
N ASN A 77 7.32 5.45 14.38
CA ASN A 77 6.19 6.37 14.21
C ASN A 77 6.16 7.29 15.43
N VAL A 78 6.63 8.53 15.28
CA VAL A 78 6.67 9.56 16.34
C VAL A 78 5.31 9.84 17.01
N TRP A 79 4.19 9.42 16.39
CA TRP A 79 2.84 9.59 16.90
C TRP A 79 2.22 8.32 17.52
N ALA A 80 2.92 7.17 17.46
CA ALA A 80 2.48 5.90 18.05
C ALA A 80 3.42 5.50 19.21
N PRO A 81 3.02 5.70 20.47
CA PRO A 81 3.79 5.29 21.65
C PRO A 81 4.17 3.80 21.59
N GLY A 82 5.40 3.47 21.97
CA GLY A 82 5.92 2.09 21.95
C GLY A 82 6.60 1.67 20.64
N THR A 83 6.54 2.49 19.59
CA THR A 83 7.28 2.22 18.33
C THR A 83 8.69 2.82 18.27
N TRP A 84 9.06 3.62 19.29
CA TRP A 84 10.28 4.45 19.30
C TRP A 84 11.52 3.71 19.81
N TYR A 85 11.35 2.65 20.58
CA TYR A 85 12.46 1.91 21.16
C TYR A 85 13.06 0.93 20.14
N PRO A 86 14.36 1.02 19.82
CA PRO A 86 15.01 0.05 18.94
C PRO A 86 14.98 -1.35 19.56
N GLU A 87 14.52 -2.34 18.80
CA GLU A 87 14.41 -3.74 19.26
C GLU A 87 15.74 -4.30 19.77
N LYS A 88 16.85 -3.92 19.14
CA LYS A 88 18.21 -4.28 19.56
C LYS A 88 18.60 -3.80 20.97
N LEU A 89 17.85 -2.86 21.55
CA LEU A 89 18.04 -2.36 22.91
C LEU A 89 17.04 -2.99 23.90
N MET A 90 16.14 -3.85 23.43
CA MET A 90 15.18 -4.56 24.28
C MET A 90 15.84 -5.82 24.86
N LEU A 91 15.62 -6.04 26.16
CA LEU A 91 16.01 -7.30 26.81
C LEU A 91 15.31 -8.49 26.14
N GLU A 92 16.01 -9.62 26.05
CA GLU A 92 15.43 -10.86 25.56
C GLU A 92 14.24 -11.28 26.42
N GLY A 93 13.16 -11.71 25.76
CA GLY A 93 11.92 -12.07 26.42
C GLY A 93 10.68 -11.74 25.60
N LYS A 94 9.52 -11.90 26.25
CA LYS A 94 8.20 -11.85 25.58
C LYS A 94 7.94 -10.56 24.82
N MET A 95 8.39 -9.41 25.35
CA MET A 95 8.19 -8.10 24.72
C MET A 95 9.03 -7.92 23.45
N ARG A 96 10.29 -8.37 23.47
CA ARG A 96 11.13 -8.37 22.26
C ARG A 96 10.54 -9.31 21.21
N LEU A 97 10.08 -10.49 21.61
CA LEU A 97 9.45 -11.44 20.70
C LEU A 97 8.16 -10.90 20.05
N ARG A 98 7.31 -10.21 20.83
CA ARG A 98 6.15 -9.46 20.28
C ARG A 98 6.59 -8.47 19.21
N ARG A 99 7.64 -7.70 19.47
CA ARG A 99 8.20 -6.73 18.51
C ARG A 99 8.72 -7.41 17.25
N THR A 100 9.35 -8.57 17.38
CA THR A 100 9.78 -9.39 16.25
C THR A 100 8.59 -9.90 15.44
N LEU A 101 7.48 -10.29 16.08
CA LEU A 101 6.25 -10.67 15.39
C LEU A 101 5.60 -9.49 14.66
N ASP A 102 5.69 -8.27 15.22
CA ASP A 102 5.28 -7.04 14.51
C ASP A 102 6.12 -6.80 13.25
N ARG A 103 7.41 -7.18 13.23
CA ARG A 103 8.23 -7.18 12.01
C ARG A 103 7.80 -8.27 11.06
N ARG A 104 7.62 -9.49 11.58
CA ARG A 104 7.29 -10.68 10.79
C ARG A 104 5.95 -10.52 10.07
N VAL A 105 4.93 -9.93 10.70
CA VAL A 105 3.62 -9.74 10.05
C VAL A 105 3.66 -8.77 8.86
N LEU A 106 4.71 -7.95 8.71
CA LEU A 106 4.81 -6.97 7.62
C LEU A 106 5.44 -7.52 6.34
N ALA A 107 6.38 -8.47 6.44
CA ALA A 107 7.07 -9.05 5.28
C ALA A 107 7.82 -10.38 5.60
N GLY A 108 7.52 -11.01 6.72
CA GLY A 108 8.18 -12.25 7.15
C GLY A 108 7.58 -13.50 6.52
N GLU A 109 7.98 -14.66 7.03
CA GLU A 109 7.52 -15.96 6.51
C GLU A 109 6.39 -16.55 7.37
N VAL A 110 5.60 -17.46 6.79
CA VAL A 110 4.63 -18.29 7.53
C VAL A 110 5.31 -19.14 8.59
N PHE A 111 4.56 -19.60 9.60
CA PHE A 111 5.06 -20.60 10.55
C PHE A 111 5.34 -21.93 9.83
N THR A 112 6.47 -22.55 10.16
CA THR A 112 6.85 -23.87 9.64
C THR A 112 6.05 -24.99 10.28
N ALA A 113 6.15 -26.21 9.73
CA ALA A 113 5.60 -27.40 10.39
C ALA A 113 6.14 -27.59 11.82
N GLN A 114 7.42 -27.30 12.06
CA GLN A 114 7.99 -27.37 13.41
C GLN A 114 7.44 -26.27 14.32
N ASP A 115 7.26 -25.05 13.83
CA ASP A 115 6.65 -23.97 14.60
C ASP A 115 5.21 -24.32 15.00
N LEU A 116 4.43 -24.90 14.08
CA LEU A 116 3.07 -25.33 14.36
C LEU A 116 3.04 -26.45 15.41
N ALA A 117 3.95 -27.42 15.34
CA ALA A 117 4.09 -28.46 16.36
C ALA A 117 4.48 -27.88 17.73
N ASP A 118 5.34 -26.86 17.75
CA ASP A 118 5.75 -26.17 18.97
C ASP A 118 4.60 -25.35 19.58
N ILE A 119 3.79 -24.69 18.75
CA ILE A 119 2.58 -23.96 19.17
C ILE A 119 1.53 -24.94 19.72
N GLU A 120 1.33 -26.09 19.08
CA GLU A 120 0.43 -27.15 19.56
C GLU A 120 0.89 -27.67 20.93
N ALA A 121 2.18 -28.01 21.07
CA ALA A 121 2.72 -28.47 22.35
C ALA A 121 2.55 -27.42 23.46
N LEU A 122 2.82 -26.14 23.15
CA LEU A 122 2.66 -25.04 24.10
C LEU A 122 1.20 -24.76 24.46
N THR A 123 0.24 -25.10 23.61
CA THR A 123 -1.18 -25.00 23.94
C THR A 123 -1.53 -25.85 25.17
N THR A 124 -0.92 -27.02 25.32
CA THR A 124 -1.10 -27.88 26.50
C THR A 124 -0.21 -27.46 27.67
N VAL A 125 1.08 -27.20 27.43
CA VAL A 125 2.05 -27.08 28.55
C VAL A 125 2.21 -25.64 29.06
N ASN A 126 1.95 -24.63 28.23
CA ASN A 126 2.11 -23.21 28.60
C ASN A 126 1.27 -22.24 27.71
N PRO A 127 -0.07 -22.35 27.69
CA PRO A 127 -0.91 -21.52 26.84
C PRO A 127 -0.84 -20.03 27.20
N THR A 128 -0.58 -19.71 28.48
CA THR A 128 -0.38 -18.33 28.94
C THR A 128 0.81 -17.67 28.24
N TRP A 129 1.91 -18.40 28.02
CA TRP A 129 3.04 -17.84 27.29
C TRP A 129 2.67 -17.49 25.85
N LEU A 130 1.94 -18.35 25.13
CA LEU A 130 1.48 -18.08 23.76
C LEU A 130 0.62 -16.82 23.68
N LYS A 131 -0.31 -16.64 24.63
CA LYS A 131 -1.12 -15.42 24.75
C LYS A 131 -0.26 -14.21 25.08
N ASP A 132 0.69 -14.36 26.00
CA ASP A 132 1.59 -13.28 26.40
C ASP A 132 2.59 -12.90 25.31
N VAL A 133 2.86 -13.72 24.30
CA VAL A 133 3.67 -13.30 23.13
C VAL A 133 2.81 -12.89 21.94
N GLY A 134 1.48 -13.01 22.08
CA GLY A 134 0.52 -12.58 21.06
C GLY A 134 0.42 -13.54 19.87
N ILE A 135 0.68 -14.84 20.07
CA ILE A 135 0.46 -15.88 19.05
C ILE A 135 -0.96 -16.48 19.22
N GLY A 136 -1.35 -16.78 20.45
CA GLY A 136 -2.59 -17.53 20.72
C GLY A 136 -2.45 -19.02 20.41
N THR A 137 -3.58 -19.72 20.30
CA THR A 137 -3.61 -21.18 20.04
C THR A 137 -4.02 -21.48 18.59
N ILE A 138 -3.74 -22.71 18.13
CA ILE A 138 -4.20 -23.19 16.82
C ILE A 138 -5.73 -23.26 16.75
N GLU A 139 -6.38 -23.62 17.86
CA GLU A 139 -7.85 -23.68 17.95
C GLU A 139 -8.48 -22.29 17.77
N ASP A 140 -7.96 -21.27 18.48
CA ASP A 140 -8.43 -19.89 18.35
C ASP A 140 -8.30 -19.37 16.91
N ALA A 141 -7.16 -19.66 16.26
CA ALA A 141 -6.90 -19.23 14.88
C ALA A 141 -7.84 -19.94 13.87
N LYS A 142 -8.11 -21.23 14.06
CA LYS A 142 -9.10 -21.97 13.25
C LYS A 142 -10.52 -21.46 13.47
N ALA A 143 -10.90 -21.21 14.72
CA ALA A 143 -12.22 -20.68 15.07
C ALA A 143 -12.43 -19.30 14.43
N TYR A 144 -11.40 -18.44 14.44
CA TYR A 144 -11.43 -17.15 13.76
C TYR A 144 -11.69 -17.27 12.26
N THR A 145 -10.92 -18.12 11.57
CA THR A 145 -11.05 -18.38 10.12
C THR A 145 -12.45 -18.93 9.79
N THR A 146 -12.94 -19.89 10.60
CA THR A 146 -14.26 -20.53 10.40
C THR A 146 -15.41 -19.54 10.56
N LYS A 147 -15.26 -18.54 11.43
CA LYS A 147 -16.25 -17.48 11.62
C LYS A 147 -16.37 -16.58 10.39
N GLY A 148 -15.31 -16.44 9.58
CA GLY A 148 -15.30 -15.63 8.36
C GLY A 148 -15.61 -14.14 8.58
N ASN A 149 -15.26 -13.60 9.76
CA ASN A 149 -15.52 -12.20 10.10
C ASN A 149 -14.21 -11.51 10.48
N TYR A 150 -13.71 -10.70 9.54
CA TYR A 150 -12.42 -10.04 9.59
C TYR A 150 -12.49 -8.60 10.09
N LYS A 151 -13.63 -8.12 10.61
CA LYS A 151 -13.83 -6.71 11.04
C LYS A 151 -12.86 -6.25 12.13
N ASP A 152 -12.19 -7.16 12.82
CA ASP A 152 -11.15 -6.92 13.81
C ASP A 152 -9.78 -7.47 13.42
N TRP A 153 -9.58 -7.90 12.16
CA TRP A 153 -8.36 -8.52 11.66
C TRP A 153 -7.10 -7.74 12.04
N LEU A 154 -7.07 -6.43 11.77
CA LEU A 154 -5.91 -5.59 12.08
C LEU A 154 -5.78 -5.23 13.57
N LYS A 155 -6.77 -5.56 14.39
CA LYS A 155 -6.72 -5.43 15.86
C LYS A 155 -6.18 -6.69 16.52
N LEU A 156 -6.12 -7.81 15.80
CA LEU A 156 -5.50 -9.03 16.29
C LEU A 156 -4.00 -8.83 16.54
N PRO A 157 -3.43 -9.47 17.58
CA PRO A 157 -1.99 -9.53 17.77
C PRO A 157 -1.28 -10.02 16.50
N SER A 158 -0.10 -9.46 16.23
CA SER A 158 0.69 -9.78 15.02
C SER A 158 1.01 -11.28 14.92
N GLY A 159 1.34 -11.94 16.03
CA GLY A 159 1.58 -13.38 16.03
C GLY A 159 0.33 -14.21 15.70
N THR A 160 -0.83 -13.81 16.21
CA THR A 160 -2.12 -14.43 15.86
C THR A 160 -2.41 -14.29 14.39
N ARG A 161 -2.20 -13.10 13.79
CA ARG A 161 -2.35 -12.93 12.33
C ARG A 161 -1.40 -13.83 11.53
N VAL A 162 -0.14 -13.96 11.95
CA VAL A 162 0.83 -14.87 11.29
C VAL A 162 0.36 -16.33 11.41
N LEU A 163 -0.16 -16.74 12.57
CA LEU A 163 -0.70 -18.08 12.78
C LEU A 163 -1.93 -18.35 11.90
N THR A 164 -2.93 -17.47 11.94
CA THR A 164 -4.15 -17.58 11.13
C THR A 164 -3.81 -17.63 9.64
N ALA A 165 -2.94 -16.73 9.17
CA ALA A 165 -2.49 -16.71 7.78
C ALA A 165 -1.75 -17.99 7.36
N THR A 166 -0.92 -18.55 8.26
CA THR A 166 -0.24 -19.83 8.03
C THR A 166 -1.25 -20.96 7.85
N LEU A 167 -2.25 -21.04 8.74
CA LEU A 167 -3.26 -22.10 8.71
C LEU A 167 -4.17 -21.97 7.48
N ALA A 168 -4.60 -20.76 7.14
CA ALA A 168 -5.42 -20.49 5.96
C ALA A 168 -4.71 -20.89 4.67
N TYR A 169 -3.44 -20.50 4.50
CA TYR A 169 -2.63 -20.88 3.35
C TYR A 169 -2.41 -22.40 3.26
N ASN A 170 -2.05 -23.05 4.39
CA ASN A 170 -1.86 -24.50 4.42
C ASN A 170 -3.16 -25.28 4.13
N ASN A 171 -4.32 -24.70 4.45
CA ASN A 171 -5.61 -25.29 4.10
C ASN A 171 -5.90 -25.19 2.61
N HIS A 172 -5.57 -24.06 1.97
CA HIS A 172 -5.67 -23.90 0.52
C HIS A 172 -4.82 -24.94 -0.24
N LEU A 173 -3.58 -25.19 0.21
CA LEU A 173 -2.72 -26.23 -0.38
C LEU A 173 -3.30 -27.65 -0.33
N LYS A 174 -4.33 -27.89 0.50
CA LYS A 174 -5.06 -29.18 0.57
C LYS A 174 -6.25 -29.25 -0.40
N GLY A 175 -6.35 -28.31 -1.34
CA GLY A 175 -7.38 -28.28 -2.38
C GLY A 175 -8.63 -27.45 -2.07
N ALA A 176 -8.58 -26.58 -1.05
CA ALA A 176 -9.67 -25.61 -0.85
C ALA A 176 -9.67 -24.59 -2.01
N PRO A 177 -10.84 -24.05 -2.42
CA PRO A 177 -10.90 -22.97 -3.41
C PRO A 177 -9.99 -21.80 -3.03
N VAL A 178 -9.42 -21.10 -4.03
CA VAL A 178 -8.55 -19.93 -3.81
C VAL A 178 -9.36 -18.85 -3.08
N PRO A 179 -9.08 -18.56 -1.80
CA PRO A 179 -9.77 -17.50 -1.07
C PRO A 179 -9.24 -16.12 -1.49
N ASP A 180 -10.04 -15.08 -1.29
CA ASP A 180 -9.63 -13.68 -1.39
C ASP A 180 -9.63 -12.96 -0.03
N ALA A 181 -9.86 -13.73 1.05
CA ALA A 181 -9.93 -13.24 2.41
C ALA A 181 -8.55 -12.82 2.98
N PRO A 182 -8.51 -11.84 3.92
CA PRO A 182 -7.26 -11.23 4.41
C PRO A 182 -6.25 -12.18 5.06
N ASP A 183 -6.70 -13.29 5.63
CA ASP A 183 -5.82 -14.30 6.22
C ASP A 183 -5.07 -15.09 5.16
N TYR A 184 -5.76 -15.58 4.14
CA TYR A 184 -5.17 -16.29 3.04
C TYR A 184 -4.24 -15.39 2.21
N THR A 185 -4.68 -14.18 1.84
CA THR A 185 -3.88 -13.26 1.03
C THR A 185 -2.58 -12.86 1.74
N LEU A 186 -2.62 -12.69 3.07
CA LEU A 186 -1.43 -12.48 3.90
C LEU A 186 -0.51 -13.72 3.91
N GLY A 187 -1.08 -14.93 4.02
CA GLY A 187 -0.32 -16.18 3.99
C GLY A 187 0.38 -16.41 2.64
N ARG A 188 -0.31 -16.12 1.53
CA ARG A 188 0.26 -16.10 0.19
C ARG A 188 1.39 -15.08 0.09
N PHE A 189 1.16 -13.86 0.58
CA PHE A 189 2.17 -12.80 0.58
C PHE A 189 3.43 -13.21 1.35
N PHE A 190 3.32 -13.82 2.53
CA PHE A 190 4.49 -14.33 3.26
C PHE A 190 5.29 -15.35 2.46
N ASN A 191 4.64 -16.20 1.67
CA ASN A 191 5.32 -17.17 0.82
C ASN A 191 5.98 -16.53 -0.41
N THR A 192 5.47 -15.41 -0.92
CA THR A 192 6.15 -14.66 -2.00
C THR A 192 7.35 -13.86 -1.50
N GLN A 193 7.33 -13.41 -0.24
CA GLN A 193 8.46 -12.71 0.38
C GLN A 193 9.53 -13.65 0.94
N GLY A 194 9.13 -14.86 1.35
CA GLY A 194 10.01 -15.80 2.02
C GLY A 194 11.14 -16.36 1.15
N SER A 195 12.16 -16.87 1.83
CA SER A 195 13.30 -17.58 1.23
C SER A 195 13.02 -19.07 1.02
N ASN A 196 11.90 -19.56 1.56
CA ASN A 196 11.51 -20.98 1.54
C ASN A 196 11.07 -21.47 0.15
N LEU A 197 10.70 -20.57 -0.76
CA LEU A 197 10.28 -20.90 -2.12
C LEU A 197 11.29 -20.39 -3.15
N THR A 198 11.49 -21.16 -4.22
CA THR A 198 12.20 -20.71 -5.42
C THR A 198 11.38 -19.67 -6.18
N GLU A 199 12.01 -18.85 -7.04
CA GLU A 199 11.26 -17.88 -7.86
C GLU A 199 10.22 -18.55 -8.76
N ALA A 200 10.51 -19.74 -9.29
CA ALA A 200 9.54 -20.53 -10.07
C ALA A 200 8.31 -20.93 -9.25
N GLN A 201 8.47 -21.21 -7.95
CA GLN A 201 7.35 -21.51 -7.04
C GLN A 201 6.61 -20.25 -6.57
N LYS A 202 7.28 -19.10 -6.53
CA LYS A 202 6.66 -17.82 -6.18
C LYS A 202 5.84 -17.25 -7.33
N GLN A 203 6.21 -17.53 -8.58
CA GLN A 203 5.56 -16.93 -9.74
C GLN A 203 4.04 -17.20 -9.79
N PRO A 204 3.55 -18.46 -9.62
CA PRO A 204 2.10 -18.71 -9.58
C PRO A 204 1.36 -17.94 -8.49
N LEU A 205 1.99 -17.72 -7.33
CA LEU A 205 1.41 -16.93 -6.24
C LEU A 205 1.35 -15.44 -6.57
N ARG A 206 2.34 -14.93 -7.32
CA ARG A 206 2.33 -13.55 -7.83
C ARG A 206 1.28 -13.40 -8.93
N ASP A 207 1.13 -14.39 -9.81
CA ASP A 207 0.12 -14.40 -10.87
C ASP A 207 -1.28 -14.45 -10.28
N GLU A 208 -1.52 -15.26 -9.25
CA GLU A 208 -2.79 -15.31 -8.53
C GLU A 208 -3.13 -13.96 -7.88
N ARG A 209 -2.16 -13.32 -7.23
CA ARG A 209 -2.34 -11.97 -6.67
C ARG A 209 -2.68 -10.96 -7.76
N ASP A 210 -1.94 -10.98 -8.88
CA ASP A 210 -2.13 -10.03 -9.97
C ASP A 210 -3.49 -10.24 -10.66
N GLU A 211 -3.96 -11.49 -10.79
CA GLU A 211 -5.29 -11.80 -11.28
C GLU A 211 -6.38 -11.33 -10.30
N GLN A 212 -6.22 -11.51 -8.98
CA GLN A 212 -7.17 -10.96 -8.00
C GLN A 212 -7.23 -9.42 -8.08
N ILE A 213 -6.09 -8.74 -8.17
CA ILE A 213 -6.03 -7.29 -8.38
C ILE A 213 -6.83 -6.90 -9.64
N ARG A 214 -6.59 -7.62 -10.75
CA ARG A 214 -7.23 -7.38 -12.04
C ARG A 214 -8.74 -7.58 -11.97
N GLN A 215 -9.19 -8.69 -11.41
CA GLN A 215 -10.60 -9.02 -11.26
C GLN A 215 -11.33 -7.98 -10.39
N THR A 216 -10.74 -7.56 -9.27
CA THR A 216 -11.31 -6.50 -8.44
C THR A 216 -11.44 -5.18 -9.21
N ALA A 217 -10.44 -4.83 -10.03
CA ALA A 217 -10.48 -3.67 -10.93
C ALA A 217 -11.59 -3.76 -11.97
N VAL A 218 -11.70 -4.88 -12.68
CA VAL A 218 -12.76 -5.10 -13.68
C VAL A 218 -14.13 -5.07 -13.04
N ARG A 219 -14.36 -5.75 -11.91
CA ARG A 219 -15.66 -5.71 -11.18
C ARG A 219 -16.05 -4.29 -10.76
N THR A 220 -15.07 -3.47 -10.40
CA THR A 220 -15.32 -2.07 -10.02
C THR A 220 -15.70 -1.20 -11.23
N LEU A 221 -15.08 -1.45 -12.38
CA LEU A 221 -15.33 -0.69 -13.61
C LEU A 221 -16.52 -1.23 -14.42
N HIS A 222 -16.87 -2.51 -14.27
CA HIS A 222 -17.90 -3.16 -15.06
C HIS A 222 -18.82 -4.02 -14.19
N PRO A 223 -19.61 -3.39 -13.30
CA PRO A 223 -20.47 -4.11 -12.38
C PRO A 223 -21.55 -4.97 -13.05
N ALA A 224 -21.91 -4.65 -14.31
CA ALA A 224 -22.89 -5.41 -15.08
C ALA A 224 -22.43 -6.84 -15.46
N ALA A 225 -21.12 -7.11 -15.49
CA ALA A 225 -20.57 -8.44 -15.76
C ALA A 225 -20.33 -9.27 -14.50
N ILE A 226 -20.76 -8.79 -13.33
CA ILE A 226 -20.53 -9.51 -12.08
C ILE A 226 -21.48 -10.73 -12.01
N PRO A 227 -20.94 -11.94 -11.74
CA PRO A 227 -21.77 -13.13 -11.63
C PRO A 227 -22.83 -13.01 -10.51
N PRO A 228 -24.07 -13.50 -10.72
CA PRO A 228 -25.13 -13.38 -9.72
C PRO A 228 -24.79 -13.96 -8.33
N GLN A 229 -23.94 -15.00 -8.26
CA GLN A 229 -23.51 -15.59 -6.99
C GLN A 229 -22.65 -14.66 -6.12
N ASP A 230 -21.95 -13.72 -6.75
CA ASP A 230 -21.06 -12.75 -6.09
C ASP A 230 -21.83 -11.50 -5.62
N MET A 231 -23.05 -11.30 -6.13
CA MET A 231 -23.93 -10.22 -5.74
C MET A 231 -24.48 -10.44 -4.32
N HIS A 232 -24.57 -9.36 -3.53
CA HIS A 232 -25.23 -9.41 -2.24
C HIS A 232 -26.75 -9.47 -2.41
N ALA A 233 -27.47 -10.15 -1.49
CA ALA A 233 -28.93 -10.26 -1.57
C ALA A 233 -29.64 -8.89 -1.55
N ASP A 234 -29.05 -7.94 -0.82
CA ASP A 234 -29.48 -6.54 -0.75
C ASP A 234 -28.85 -5.63 -1.83
N ALA A 235 -28.23 -6.16 -2.90
CA ALA A 235 -27.66 -5.35 -3.98
C ALA A 235 -28.68 -4.32 -4.50
N ASN A 236 -29.93 -4.73 -4.72
CA ASN A 236 -31.03 -3.85 -5.14
C ASN A 236 -31.31 -2.69 -4.19
N LYS A 237 -31.05 -2.84 -2.88
CA LYS A 237 -31.14 -1.74 -1.90
C LYS A 237 -29.91 -0.85 -1.95
N ALA A 238 -28.73 -1.40 -2.25
CA ALA A 238 -27.52 -0.62 -2.48
C ALA A 238 -27.65 0.32 -3.69
N HIS A 239 -28.40 -0.08 -4.73
CA HIS A 239 -28.77 0.75 -5.89
C HIS A 239 -29.73 1.93 -5.55
N VAL A 240 -29.67 2.52 -4.34
CA VAL A 240 -30.27 3.84 -4.14
C VAL A 240 -29.67 4.78 -5.19
N THR A 241 -30.52 5.55 -5.89
CA THR A 241 -30.13 6.41 -7.01
C THR A 241 -28.88 7.26 -6.73
N GLN A 242 -28.68 7.68 -5.47
CA GLN A 242 -27.48 8.43 -5.08
C GLN A 242 -26.19 7.59 -5.04
N HIS A 243 -26.24 6.37 -4.50
CA HIS A 243 -25.08 5.47 -4.47
C HIS A 243 -24.70 5.00 -5.88
N GLN A 244 -25.69 4.70 -6.73
CA GLN A 244 -25.44 4.36 -8.13
C GLN A 244 -24.72 5.51 -8.85
N LYS A 245 -25.26 6.73 -8.77
CA LYS A 245 -24.63 7.92 -9.40
C LYS A 245 -23.20 8.17 -8.90
N LYS A 246 -22.95 7.93 -7.60
CA LYS A 246 -21.60 8.05 -7.03
C LYS A 246 -20.66 6.95 -7.54
N ALA A 247 -21.14 5.71 -7.66
CA ALA A 247 -20.38 4.61 -8.24
C ALA A 247 -20.07 4.85 -9.73
N ASP A 248 -21.05 5.33 -10.51
CA ASP A 248 -20.86 5.69 -11.92
C ASP A 248 -19.80 6.79 -12.06
N LYS A 249 -19.89 7.84 -11.23
CA LYS A 249 -18.89 8.91 -11.21
C LYS A 249 -17.48 8.38 -10.89
N ALA A 250 -17.36 7.51 -9.89
CA ALA A 250 -16.11 6.87 -9.53
C ALA A 250 -15.53 6.04 -10.67
N ARG A 251 -16.38 5.26 -11.37
CA ARG A 251 -16.00 4.49 -12.55
C ARG A 251 -15.50 5.38 -13.67
N ASP A 252 -16.18 6.47 -13.98
CA ASP A 252 -15.81 7.35 -15.10
C ASP A 252 -14.43 7.99 -14.86
N VAL A 253 -14.23 8.55 -13.66
CA VAL A 253 -12.93 9.12 -13.27
C VAL A 253 -11.85 8.03 -13.30
N PHE A 254 -12.13 6.86 -12.75
CA PHE A 254 -11.14 5.78 -12.68
C PHE A 254 -10.78 5.22 -14.06
N THR A 255 -11.74 5.11 -14.97
CA THR A 255 -11.53 4.74 -16.37
C THR A 255 -10.57 5.73 -17.03
N ASN A 256 -10.83 7.03 -16.90
CA ASN A 256 -9.98 8.08 -17.48
C ASN A 256 -8.56 8.07 -16.90
N VAL A 257 -8.41 7.78 -15.60
CA VAL A 257 -7.10 7.58 -14.98
C VAL A 257 -6.37 6.39 -15.62
N LEU A 258 -7.04 5.25 -15.78
CA LEU A 258 -6.43 4.05 -16.36
C LEU A 258 -6.04 4.24 -17.83
N LEU A 259 -6.80 5.03 -18.59
CA LEU A 259 -6.41 5.45 -19.94
C LEU A 259 -5.07 6.19 -19.91
N VAL A 260 -4.91 7.19 -19.05
CA VAL A 260 -3.62 7.90 -18.90
C VAL A 260 -2.49 6.92 -18.55
N LEU A 261 -2.73 5.93 -17.68
CA LEU A 261 -1.72 4.95 -17.29
C LEU A 261 -1.37 3.96 -18.41
N GLN A 262 -2.36 3.47 -19.17
CA GLN A 262 -2.14 2.61 -20.34
C GLN A 262 -1.19 3.25 -21.34
N HIS A 263 -1.36 4.55 -21.55
CA HIS A 263 -0.62 5.30 -22.55
C HIS A 263 0.71 5.88 -22.05
N GLY A 264 0.90 6.12 -20.75
CA GLY A 264 2.07 6.87 -20.26
C GLY A 264 2.75 6.38 -18.99
N LEU A 265 2.33 5.26 -18.39
CA LEU A 265 2.90 4.80 -17.11
C LEU A 265 4.37 4.40 -17.23
N LYS A 266 5.22 5.13 -16.52
CA LYS A 266 6.64 4.83 -16.32
C LYS A 266 6.93 4.49 -14.87
N ILE A 267 7.99 3.71 -14.65
CA ILE A 267 8.55 3.42 -13.33
C ILE A 267 9.98 3.93 -13.23
N TYR A 268 10.39 4.37 -12.04
CA TYR A 268 11.79 4.72 -11.82
C TYR A 268 12.63 3.44 -11.68
N ASP A 269 13.64 3.34 -12.52
CA ASP A 269 14.66 2.32 -12.49
C ASP A 269 15.90 2.85 -11.78
N LYS A 270 16.33 2.18 -10.70
CA LYS A 270 17.49 2.61 -9.89
C LYS A 270 18.83 2.40 -10.60
N GLU A 271 18.92 1.39 -11.45
CA GLU A 271 20.17 1.01 -12.12
C GLU A 271 20.49 2.02 -13.22
N GLN A 272 19.49 2.32 -14.06
CA GLN A 272 19.54 3.31 -15.13
C GLN A 272 19.32 4.74 -14.63
N LYS A 273 18.87 4.91 -13.38
CA LYS A 273 18.58 6.20 -12.72
C LYS A 273 17.57 7.08 -13.46
N GLN A 274 16.67 6.49 -14.22
CA GLN A 274 15.69 7.18 -15.06
C GLN A 274 14.31 6.51 -14.98
N HIS A 275 13.30 7.21 -15.49
CA HIS A 275 11.97 6.64 -15.67
C HIS A 275 11.90 5.87 -16.97
N ILE A 276 11.59 4.58 -16.90
CA ILE A 276 11.42 3.68 -18.05
C ILE A 276 9.95 3.29 -18.20
N ASP A 277 9.53 2.95 -19.41
CA ASP A 277 8.18 2.43 -19.65
C ASP A 277 7.94 1.15 -18.84
N TYR A 278 6.80 1.11 -18.16
CA TYR A 278 6.41 -0.05 -17.37
C TYR A 278 5.94 -1.20 -18.27
N ARG A 279 6.71 -2.29 -18.33
CA ARG A 279 6.44 -3.46 -19.18
C ARG A 279 6.14 -4.74 -18.40
N ASP A 280 6.47 -4.77 -17.11
CA ASP A 280 6.57 -6.02 -16.33
C ASP A 280 5.23 -6.54 -15.79
N GLY A 281 4.11 -5.85 -16.04
CA GLY A 281 2.82 -6.28 -15.53
C GLY A 281 1.68 -5.32 -15.83
N ASP A 282 0.59 -5.51 -15.11
CA ASP A 282 -0.65 -4.78 -15.32
C ASP A 282 -0.59 -3.34 -14.81
N VAL A 283 -1.19 -2.39 -15.53
CA VAL A 283 -1.17 -0.96 -15.17
C VAL A 283 -1.83 -0.69 -13.83
N ILE A 284 -2.86 -1.47 -13.48
CA ILE A 284 -3.57 -1.31 -12.21
C ILE A 284 -2.66 -1.51 -10.99
N ARG A 285 -1.56 -2.25 -11.11
CA ARG A 285 -0.56 -2.43 -10.04
C ARG A 285 0.08 -1.10 -9.63
N ALA A 286 0.09 -0.11 -10.52
CA ALA A 286 0.51 1.25 -10.24
C ALA A 286 -0.42 2.00 -9.26
N LEU A 287 -1.54 1.41 -8.84
CA LEU A 287 -2.43 1.96 -7.81
C LEU A 287 -2.77 0.91 -6.74
N ALA A 288 -3.04 -0.34 -7.12
CA ALA A 288 -3.56 -1.40 -6.25
C ALA A 288 -2.70 -1.68 -5.01
N HIS A 289 -1.37 -1.55 -5.07
CA HIS A 289 -0.50 -1.75 -3.91
C HIS A 289 -0.44 -0.55 -2.94
N GLY A 290 -1.47 0.31 -2.92
CA GLY A 290 -1.51 1.50 -2.06
C GLY A 290 -0.39 2.49 -2.35
N GLY A 291 0.05 2.53 -3.61
CA GLY A 291 1.00 3.53 -4.10
C GLY A 291 0.28 4.65 -4.84
N ARG A 292 1.07 5.58 -5.37
CA ARG A 292 0.60 6.78 -6.03
C ARG A 292 1.30 6.91 -7.37
N VAL A 293 0.63 7.52 -8.34
CA VAL A 293 1.22 7.91 -9.62
C VAL A 293 1.26 9.42 -9.66
N ASN A 294 2.42 9.97 -10.00
CA ASN A 294 2.58 11.41 -10.22
C ASN A 294 2.54 11.70 -11.71
N ILE A 295 1.51 12.42 -12.14
CA ILE A 295 1.37 12.92 -13.50
C ILE A 295 1.95 14.34 -13.54
N ARG A 296 2.94 14.56 -14.41
CA ARG A 296 3.52 15.89 -14.62
C ARG A 296 2.83 16.60 -15.77
N ILE A 297 2.35 17.80 -15.48
CA ILE A 297 1.60 18.64 -16.43
C ILE A 297 2.55 19.73 -16.92
N PRO A 298 2.77 19.90 -18.24
CA PRO A 298 3.65 20.96 -18.72
C PRO A 298 3.12 22.35 -18.36
N ALA A 299 4.04 23.31 -18.19
CA ALA A 299 3.71 24.73 -18.04
C ALA A 299 2.80 25.24 -19.16
N LEU A 300 1.97 26.23 -18.83
CA LEU A 300 0.95 26.77 -19.72
C LEU A 300 1.53 27.60 -20.86
N SER A 301 1.07 27.31 -22.07
CA SER A 301 1.15 28.18 -23.25
C SER A 301 -0.04 29.16 -23.30
N ALA A 302 0.00 30.11 -24.23
CA ALA A 302 -1.08 31.08 -24.38
C ALA A 302 -2.39 30.39 -24.80
N GLY A 303 -3.46 30.60 -24.02
CA GLY A 303 -4.78 29.99 -24.26
C GLY A 303 -5.00 28.65 -23.55
N ASP A 304 -3.98 28.11 -22.88
CA ASP A 304 -4.10 26.84 -22.16
C ASP A 304 -4.95 26.97 -20.88
N SER A 305 -5.87 26.01 -20.67
CA SER A 305 -6.56 25.85 -19.37
C SER A 305 -5.62 25.18 -18.35
N ALA A 306 -5.54 25.77 -17.16
CA ALA A 306 -4.82 25.19 -16.02
C ALA A 306 -5.46 23.89 -15.54
N THR A 307 -6.77 23.72 -15.74
CA THR A 307 -7.59 22.62 -15.23
C THR A 307 -7.90 21.56 -16.27
N ALA A 308 -7.26 21.60 -17.45
CA ALA A 308 -7.53 20.67 -18.55
C ALA A 308 -7.39 19.19 -18.15
N LEU A 309 -6.43 18.81 -17.29
CA LEU A 309 -6.30 17.42 -16.83
C LEU A 309 -7.42 17.03 -15.85
N PRO A 310 -7.70 17.79 -14.76
CA PRO A 310 -8.88 17.55 -13.94
C PRO A 310 -10.20 17.50 -14.72
N GLU A 311 -10.39 18.37 -15.71
CA GLU A 311 -11.55 18.38 -16.61
C GLU A 311 -11.63 17.10 -17.45
N PHE A 312 -10.51 16.68 -18.05
CA PHE A 312 -10.41 15.43 -18.81
C PHE A 312 -10.84 14.21 -17.98
N LEU A 313 -10.36 14.14 -16.73
CA LEU A 313 -10.74 13.09 -15.79
C LEU A 313 -12.21 13.17 -15.36
N GLY A 314 -12.85 14.33 -15.55
CA GLY A 314 -14.18 14.65 -15.07
C GLY A 314 -14.20 15.06 -13.60
N VAL A 315 -13.06 15.39 -13.00
CA VAL A 315 -12.98 15.77 -11.59
C VAL A 315 -13.53 17.18 -11.39
N THR A 316 -13.23 18.09 -12.31
CA THR A 316 -13.73 19.48 -12.31
C THR A 316 -14.63 19.78 -13.51
N ASP A 317 -15.46 20.81 -13.37
CA ASP A 317 -16.17 21.44 -14.49
C ASP A 317 -15.25 22.37 -15.30
N ASP A 318 -15.82 23.01 -16.33
CA ASP A 318 -15.15 23.98 -17.22
C ASP A 318 -14.68 25.27 -16.51
N LYS A 319 -15.05 25.44 -15.24
CA LYS A 319 -14.65 26.55 -14.37
C LYS A 319 -13.65 26.11 -13.32
N GLY A 320 -13.17 24.86 -13.39
CA GLY A 320 -12.22 24.30 -12.43
C GLY A 320 -12.82 23.95 -11.07
N LYS A 321 -14.15 23.93 -10.93
CA LYS A 321 -14.82 23.55 -9.67
C LYS A 321 -15.04 22.05 -9.59
N PRO A 322 -14.90 21.43 -8.41
CA PRO A 322 -15.21 20.00 -8.23
C PRO A 322 -16.62 19.67 -8.72
N THR A 323 -16.73 18.60 -9.51
CA THR A 323 -18.02 18.09 -9.98
C THR A 323 -18.74 17.32 -8.87
N GLN A 324 -20.03 17.00 -9.09
CA GLN A 324 -20.81 16.23 -8.13
C GLN A 324 -20.10 14.93 -7.70
N PHE A 325 -20.13 14.65 -6.40
CA PHE A 325 -19.50 13.51 -5.71
C PHE A 325 -17.97 13.53 -5.59
N VAL A 326 -17.31 14.56 -6.10
CA VAL A 326 -15.90 14.84 -5.81
C VAL A 326 -15.85 15.68 -4.55
N ASP A 327 -15.37 15.08 -3.46
CA ASP A 327 -15.32 15.74 -2.16
C ASP A 327 -13.98 16.48 -1.99
N GLU A 328 -14.01 17.72 -1.50
CA GLU A 328 -12.80 18.41 -1.06
C GLU A 328 -12.24 17.75 0.21
N ARG A 329 -10.91 17.76 0.36
CA ARG A 329 -10.22 17.15 1.50
C ARG A 329 -9.42 18.18 2.30
N ASP A 330 -9.49 18.02 3.62
CA ASP A 330 -8.75 18.87 4.55
C ASP A 330 -7.24 18.59 4.63
N TYR A 331 -6.79 17.40 4.17
CA TYR A 331 -5.40 17.00 4.25
C TYR A 331 -5.00 15.91 3.24
N ALA A 332 -3.72 15.96 2.87
CA ALA A 332 -2.98 14.89 2.21
C ALA A 332 -1.60 14.75 2.89
N THR A 333 -1.10 13.52 3.02
CA THR A 333 0.23 13.24 3.61
C THR A 333 1.37 13.34 2.60
N HIS A 334 1.03 13.60 1.33
CA HIS A 334 1.92 13.73 0.19
C HIS A 334 1.57 14.97 -0.63
N GLY A 335 2.55 15.51 -1.35
CA GLY A 335 2.40 16.64 -2.24
C GLY A 335 3.60 16.75 -3.19
N MET A 336 3.67 17.82 -3.98
CA MET A 336 4.71 17.99 -4.99
C MET A 336 5.54 19.26 -4.75
N ASP A 337 6.86 19.11 -4.79
CA ASP A 337 7.79 20.22 -4.91
C ASP A 337 8.24 20.34 -6.37
N ILE A 338 7.97 21.50 -6.96
CA ILE A 338 8.15 21.77 -8.38
C ILE A 338 8.86 23.12 -8.53
N GLU A 339 10.03 23.10 -9.16
CA GLU A 339 10.80 24.32 -9.43
C GLU A 339 10.33 25.01 -10.72
N LYS A 340 10.64 26.31 -10.85
CA LYS A 340 10.40 27.05 -12.09
C LYS A 340 11.21 26.47 -13.24
N ASN A 341 10.62 26.48 -14.43
CA ASN A 341 11.29 26.11 -15.66
C ASN A 341 12.33 27.18 -16.02
N LYS A 342 13.44 26.74 -16.60
CA LYS A 342 14.50 27.59 -17.20
C LYS A 342 14.46 27.40 -18.72
N PRO A 343 15.02 28.32 -19.51
CA PRO A 343 15.11 28.15 -20.96
C PRO A 343 15.71 26.79 -21.34
N GLY A 344 14.98 26.00 -22.12
CA GLY A 344 15.39 24.65 -22.55
C GLY A 344 15.47 23.57 -21.45
N LYS A 345 15.06 23.87 -20.20
CA LYS A 345 15.16 22.91 -19.09
C LYS A 345 13.99 23.04 -18.12
N ARG A 346 13.23 21.95 -17.98
CA ARG A 346 12.14 21.89 -17.00
C ARG A 346 12.69 21.85 -15.57
N GLY A 347 11.92 22.40 -14.64
CA GLY A 347 12.29 22.44 -13.22
C GLY A 347 12.36 21.05 -12.59
N THR A 348 12.96 20.97 -11.40
CA THR A 348 12.90 19.76 -10.57
C THR A 348 11.45 19.40 -10.26
N PHE A 349 11.14 18.10 -10.24
CA PHE A 349 9.80 17.55 -9.97
C PHE A 349 9.92 16.40 -8.96
N LYS A 350 9.55 16.64 -7.70
CA LYS A 350 9.77 15.68 -6.60
C LYS A 350 8.52 15.56 -5.73
N GLU A 351 8.06 14.33 -5.51
CA GLU A 351 7.09 14.06 -4.45
C GLU A 351 7.72 14.33 -3.09
N THR A 352 6.96 15.01 -2.24
CA THR A 352 7.27 15.25 -0.84
C THR A 352 6.25 14.50 0.02
N GLY A 353 6.66 14.04 1.20
CA GLY A 353 5.77 13.29 2.09
C GLY A 353 6.06 13.55 3.57
N GLY A 354 5.13 13.14 4.42
CA GLY A 354 5.25 13.18 5.88
C GLY A 354 4.36 14.24 6.55
N GLY A 355 4.29 14.20 7.88
CA GLY A 355 3.35 15.01 8.68
C GLY A 355 3.53 16.53 8.57
N LEU A 356 4.70 17.01 8.12
CA LEU A 356 4.92 18.43 7.84
C LEU A 356 4.22 18.89 6.55
N VAL A 357 4.05 18.00 5.56
CA VAL A 357 3.30 18.27 4.33
C VAL A 357 1.80 18.38 4.62
N SER A 358 1.26 17.52 5.48
CA SER A 358 -0.16 17.58 5.88
C SER A 358 -0.53 18.88 6.61
N LEU A 359 0.42 19.49 7.35
CA LEU A 359 0.21 20.81 7.94
C LEU A 359 0.41 21.94 6.91
N GLY A 360 1.41 21.80 6.03
CA GLY A 360 1.79 22.82 5.06
C GLY A 360 0.77 23.01 3.93
N ASN A 361 0.11 21.95 3.48
CA ASN A 361 -0.90 22.01 2.42
C ASN A 361 -2.16 22.77 2.87
N ARG A 362 -2.47 22.79 4.18
CA ARG A 362 -3.66 23.42 4.75
C ARG A 362 -3.54 24.95 4.91
N ILE A 363 -2.32 25.50 4.89
CA ILE A 363 -2.04 26.89 5.34
C ILE A 363 -1.59 27.81 4.19
N LYS A 364 -1.32 27.27 3.00
CA LYS A 364 -0.83 28.06 1.86
C LYS A 364 -1.98 28.55 0.97
N PRO A 365 -2.10 29.87 0.67
CA PRO A 365 -3.09 30.41 -0.26
C PRO A 365 -3.01 29.83 -1.68
N ASP A 366 -1.79 29.42 -2.10
CA ASP A 366 -1.51 28.73 -3.37
C ASP A 366 -1.20 27.23 -3.13
N GLY A 367 -1.86 26.63 -2.14
CA GLY A 367 -1.74 25.21 -1.83
C GLY A 367 -2.32 24.31 -2.94
N PRO A 368 -2.00 23.01 -2.94
CA PRO A 368 -2.61 22.08 -3.88
C PRO A 368 -4.10 21.90 -3.57
N ASP A 369 -4.92 21.75 -4.61
CA ASP A 369 -6.29 21.27 -4.46
C ASP A 369 -6.26 19.79 -4.10
N MET A 370 -7.06 19.39 -3.11
CA MET A 370 -7.12 18.03 -2.61
C MET A 370 -8.54 17.51 -2.74
N TRP A 371 -8.70 16.45 -3.53
CA TRP A 371 -10.00 15.85 -3.79
C TRP A 371 -10.02 14.37 -3.42
N GLY A 372 -11.22 13.90 -3.10
CA GLY A 372 -11.52 12.54 -2.74
C GLY A 372 -12.72 12.03 -3.52
N LEU A 373 -12.68 10.74 -3.88
CA LEU A 373 -13.81 10.07 -4.53
C LEU A 373 -13.90 8.64 -4.00
N ASP A 374 -15.01 8.29 -3.37
CA ASP A 374 -15.19 6.93 -2.84
C ASP A 374 -15.43 5.94 -3.98
N VAL A 375 -14.65 4.87 -3.99
CA VAL A 375 -14.67 3.84 -5.03
C VAL A 375 -15.24 2.54 -4.43
N PRO A 376 -16.21 1.87 -5.06
CA PRO A 376 -16.71 0.58 -4.61
C PRO A 376 -15.75 -0.54 -5.05
N GLY A 377 -14.56 -0.60 -4.44
CA GLY A 377 -13.54 -1.60 -4.75
C GLY A 377 -14.07 -3.02 -4.50
N GLY A 378 -14.05 -3.85 -5.55
CA GLY A 378 -14.68 -5.18 -5.56
C GLY A 378 -16.00 -5.24 -6.33
N GLY A 379 -16.47 -4.10 -6.84
CA GLY A 379 -17.71 -4.00 -7.62
C GLY A 379 -18.88 -3.54 -6.78
N PHE A 380 -19.65 -2.60 -7.31
CA PHE A 380 -20.81 -2.06 -6.60
C PHE A 380 -21.90 -3.13 -6.41
N GLY A 381 -22.40 -3.32 -5.18
CA GLY A 381 -23.47 -4.26 -4.87
C GLY A 381 -23.01 -5.71 -4.63
N THR A 382 -21.71 -6.00 -4.72
CA THR A 382 -21.15 -7.31 -4.39
C THR A 382 -21.03 -7.55 -2.90
N LYS A 383 -20.74 -8.81 -2.54
CA LYS A 383 -20.32 -9.18 -1.18
C LYS A 383 -18.83 -8.91 -1.03
N ASP A 384 -18.43 -8.24 0.05
CA ASP A 384 -17.04 -8.29 0.51
C ASP A 384 -16.75 -9.61 1.25
N TRP A 385 -15.50 -9.82 1.67
CA TRP A 385 -15.07 -11.03 2.38
C TRP A 385 -15.73 -11.22 3.77
N ASN A 386 -16.44 -10.23 4.30
CA ASN A 386 -17.28 -10.37 5.51
C ASN A 386 -18.75 -10.66 5.17
N GLY A 387 -19.09 -10.70 3.88
CA GLY A 387 -20.46 -10.78 3.38
C GLY A 387 -21.23 -9.47 3.45
N ASP A 388 -20.59 -8.32 3.71
CA ASP A 388 -21.24 -7.01 3.69
C ASP A 388 -21.34 -6.48 2.24
N VAL A 389 -22.26 -5.56 1.97
CA VAL A 389 -22.42 -4.96 0.64
C VAL A 389 -21.30 -3.97 0.34
N VAL A 390 -20.68 -4.09 -0.83
CA VAL A 390 -19.70 -3.11 -1.35
C VAL A 390 -20.40 -1.84 -1.85
N LEU A 391 -20.05 -0.70 -1.26
CA LEU A 391 -20.67 0.61 -1.52
C LEU A 391 -19.63 1.74 -1.70
N PRO A 392 -19.95 2.81 -2.46
CA PRO A 392 -19.08 3.98 -2.59
C PRO A 392 -19.21 4.93 -1.38
N THR A 393 -18.90 4.41 -0.18
CA THR A 393 -18.98 5.13 1.12
C THR A 393 -17.61 5.48 1.68
N GLY A 394 -16.55 5.02 1.00
CA GLY A 394 -15.16 5.13 1.39
C GLY A 394 -14.69 3.96 2.25
N SER A 395 -15.57 3.03 2.64
CA SER A 395 -15.20 1.82 3.37
C SER A 395 -14.52 0.76 2.48
N HIS A 396 -14.84 0.76 1.19
CA HIS A 396 -14.37 -0.22 0.20
C HIS A 396 -13.39 0.37 -0.83
N GLY A 397 -12.80 1.53 -0.52
CA GLY A 397 -11.84 2.20 -1.37
C GLY A 397 -12.11 3.69 -1.49
N HIS A 398 -11.04 4.45 -1.66
CA HIS A 398 -11.10 5.89 -1.85
C HIS A 398 -9.97 6.34 -2.77
N MET A 399 -10.31 7.08 -3.82
CA MET A 399 -9.33 7.68 -4.71
C MET A 399 -8.93 9.05 -4.15
N LEU A 400 -7.64 9.24 -3.91
CA LEU A 400 -7.05 10.52 -3.54
C LEU A 400 -6.49 11.19 -4.79
N LEU A 401 -6.84 12.46 -4.98
CA LEU A 401 -6.26 13.33 -5.99
C LEU A 401 -5.64 14.55 -5.31
N VAL A 402 -4.38 14.85 -5.62
CA VAL A 402 -3.68 16.06 -5.16
C VAL A 402 -3.19 16.81 -6.38
N PHE A 403 -3.83 17.94 -6.68
CA PHE A 403 -3.61 18.72 -7.87
C PHE A 403 -2.83 20.00 -7.56
N THR A 404 -1.85 20.32 -8.39
CA THR A 404 -1.15 21.60 -8.37
C THR A 404 -1.20 22.15 -9.78
N ALA A 405 -1.90 23.26 -9.96
CA ALA A 405 -2.09 23.88 -11.26
C ALA A 405 -0.74 24.25 -11.91
N PRO A 406 -0.55 23.97 -13.23
CA PRO A 406 0.56 24.52 -13.98
C PRO A 406 0.41 26.04 -14.09
N THR A 407 1.53 26.73 -14.30
CA THR A 407 1.58 28.17 -14.60
C THR A 407 2.39 28.40 -15.86
N LYS A 408 2.48 29.64 -16.35
CA LYS A 408 3.31 30.00 -17.52
C LYS A 408 4.82 29.71 -17.33
N VAL A 409 5.29 29.60 -16.08
CA VAL A 409 6.73 29.47 -15.77
C VAL A 409 7.07 28.21 -14.98
N LYS A 410 6.07 27.41 -14.62
CA LYS A 410 6.22 26.27 -13.72
C LYS A 410 5.24 25.18 -14.12
N ASP A 411 5.74 23.95 -14.22
CA ASP A 411 4.90 22.77 -14.46
C ASP A 411 3.89 22.56 -13.33
N GLY A 412 2.81 21.85 -13.65
CA GLY A 412 1.82 21.39 -12.69
C GLY A 412 2.00 19.92 -12.36
N SER A 413 1.16 19.42 -11.46
CA SER A 413 1.12 18.01 -11.10
C SER A 413 -0.29 17.54 -10.76
N LEU A 414 -0.55 16.28 -11.03
CA LEU A 414 -1.64 15.53 -10.40
C LEU A 414 -1.08 14.24 -9.81
N LEU A 415 -1.17 14.11 -8.49
CA LEU A 415 -0.90 12.86 -7.80
C LEU A 415 -2.22 12.11 -7.62
N ILE A 416 -2.23 10.85 -8.06
CA ILE A 416 -3.39 9.96 -7.92
C ILE A 416 -2.98 8.76 -7.08
N GLY A 417 -3.77 8.43 -6.07
CA GLY A 417 -3.61 7.22 -5.27
C GLY A 417 -4.95 6.54 -5.05
N ILE A 418 -4.93 5.22 -4.88
CA ILE A 418 -6.07 4.51 -4.30
C ILE A 418 -5.73 4.12 -2.88
N GLU A 419 -6.45 4.74 -1.95
CA GLU A 419 -6.39 4.46 -0.53
C GLU A 419 -7.29 3.28 -0.19
N THR A 420 -6.89 2.50 0.82
CA THR A 420 -7.67 1.37 1.33
C THR A 420 -9.06 1.82 1.79
N ILE A 421 -9.15 2.95 2.49
CA ILE A 421 -10.40 3.55 2.95
C ILE A 421 -10.31 5.07 2.92
N GLY A 422 -11.47 5.73 2.81
CA GLY A 422 -11.58 7.17 2.99
C GLY A 422 -11.27 7.59 4.43
N PRO A 423 -10.85 8.84 4.65
CA PRO A 423 -10.65 9.40 5.99
C PRO A 423 -11.84 9.13 6.93
N HIS A 424 -11.56 8.62 8.13
CA HIS A 424 -12.55 8.34 9.19
C HIS A 424 -13.67 7.34 8.83
N LYS A 425 -13.56 6.63 7.71
CA LYS A 425 -14.54 5.61 7.31
C LYS A 425 -14.30 4.28 8.02
N PRO A 426 -15.35 3.48 8.27
CA PRO A 426 -15.17 2.15 8.85
C PRO A 426 -14.44 1.24 7.86
N SER A 427 -13.52 0.43 8.37
CA SER A 427 -12.77 -0.53 7.56
C SER A 427 -13.35 -1.94 7.69
N PRO A 428 -13.47 -2.70 6.58
CA PRO A 428 -13.83 -4.11 6.60
C PRO A 428 -12.85 -5.01 7.37
N VAL A 429 -11.66 -4.49 7.69
CA VAL A 429 -10.60 -5.23 8.41
C VAL A 429 -10.18 -4.56 9.73
N GLY A 430 -10.96 -3.59 10.20
CA GLY A 430 -10.72 -2.92 11.48
C GLY A 430 -9.62 -1.85 11.47
N TYR A 431 -9.16 -1.42 10.29
CA TYR A 431 -8.27 -0.27 10.12
C TYR A 431 -8.96 1.06 10.49
N GLN A 432 -8.19 2.02 11.03
CA GLN A 432 -8.63 3.41 11.21
C GLN A 432 -7.73 4.33 10.40
N HIS A 433 -8.32 5.07 9.46
CA HIS A 433 -7.61 6.06 8.65
C HIS A 433 -7.82 7.46 9.24
N ASP A 434 -6.77 7.97 9.86
CA ASP A 434 -6.71 9.29 10.48
C ASP A 434 -5.40 10.00 10.11
N PHE A 435 -5.22 11.25 10.55
CA PHE A 435 -4.00 12.02 10.27
C PHE A 435 -2.71 11.41 10.86
N ARG A 436 -2.81 10.44 11.79
CA ARG A 436 -1.66 9.73 12.39
C ARG A 436 -1.28 8.49 11.58
N SER A 437 -2.12 8.12 10.62
CA SER A 437 -1.85 7.03 9.69
C SER A 437 -0.64 7.37 8.83
N THR A 438 0.39 6.55 8.97
CA THR A 438 1.59 6.60 8.14
C THR A 438 1.63 5.35 7.28
N GLU A 439 2.45 5.34 6.23
CA GLU A 439 2.72 4.10 5.48
C GLU A 439 3.10 2.94 6.42
N ALA A 440 3.79 3.23 7.54
CA ALA A 440 4.21 2.25 8.54
C ALA A 440 3.09 1.72 9.47
N THR A 441 1.96 2.43 9.60
CA THR A 441 0.81 2.03 10.43
C THR A 441 -0.46 1.77 9.63
N SER A 442 -0.39 1.95 8.32
CA SER A 442 -1.50 1.73 7.39
C SER A 442 -1.73 0.23 7.13
N ASN A 443 -2.96 -0.14 6.73
CA ASN A 443 -3.28 -1.51 6.33
C ASN A 443 -2.22 -2.03 5.31
N PRO A 444 -1.51 -3.14 5.58
CA PRO A 444 -0.47 -3.66 4.67
C PRO A 444 -1.02 -4.07 3.31
N GLU A 445 -2.29 -4.48 3.26
CA GLU A 445 -3.02 -4.83 2.04
C GLU A 445 -4.07 -3.77 1.70
N THR A 446 -4.38 -3.57 0.43
CA THR A 446 -5.49 -2.72 0.01
C THR A 446 -6.76 -3.53 -0.24
N VAL A 447 -7.88 -2.85 -0.39
CA VAL A 447 -9.14 -3.45 -0.88
C VAL A 447 -9.04 -4.04 -2.29
N TRP A 448 -7.90 -3.85 -2.96
CA TRP A 448 -7.58 -4.41 -4.28
C TRP A 448 -6.67 -5.63 -4.18
N HIS A 449 -6.50 -6.25 -3.01
CA HIS A 449 -5.59 -7.37 -2.75
C HIS A 449 -4.10 -7.06 -2.99
N GLY A 450 -3.77 -5.78 -3.18
CA GLY A 450 -2.41 -5.33 -3.39
C GLY A 450 -1.69 -5.08 -2.05
N HIS A 451 -0.63 -5.83 -1.78
CA HIS A 451 0.24 -5.57 -0.63
C HIS A 451 1.19 -4.40 -0.90
N LYS A 452 1.36 -3.49 0.08
CA LYS A 452 2.18 -2.27 -0.05
C LYS A 452 3.67 -2.52 -0.25
N ARG A 453 4.14 -3.72 0.10
CA ARG A 453 5.53 -4.15 -0.14
C ARG A 453 5.78 -4.57 -1.59
N ASP A 454 4.72 -4.89 -2.33
CA ASP A 454 4.78 -5.27 -3.74
C ASP A 454 4.57 -4.08 -4.69
N LYS A 455 4.70 -2.85 -4.18
CA LYS A 455 4.63 -1.64 -5.01
C LYS A 455 5.66 -1.72 -6.15
N ILE A 456 5.19 -1.40 -7.35
CA ILE A 456 6.05 -1.27 -8.52
C ILE A 456 6.83 0.04 -8.51
N GLY A 457 7.97 0.02 -9.20
CA GLY A 457 8.95 1.10 -9.21
C GLY A 457 9.87 1.06 -8.00
N SER A 458 11.02 1.71 -8.14
CA SER A 458 12.03 1.76 -7.10
C SER A 458 12.57 3.18 -7.04
N GLY A 459 13.01 3.70 -5.90
CA GLY A 459 13.74 4.99 -5.84
C GLY A 459 13.33 5.89 -4.69
N GLY A 460 12.26 5.53 -4.00
CA GLY A 460 11.65 6.30 -2.93
C GLY A 460 10.83 7.48 -3.43
N THR A 461 10.07 8.06 -2.51
CA THR A 461 9.11 9.15 -2.75
C THR A 461 9.67 10.25 -3.64
N ALA A 462 10.84 10.81 -3.33
CA ALA A 462 11.42 11.94 -4.08
C ALA A 462 11.78 11.62 -5.56
N LYS A 463 11.73 10.35 -5.99
CA LYS A 463 11.99 9.95 -7.37
C LYS A 463 10.73 9.74 -8.21
N ASN A 464 9.53 9.86 -7.62
CA ASN A 464 8.27 9.56 -8.29
C ASN A 464 8.28 8.12 -8.84
N GLU A 465 8.21 7.12 -7.96
CA GLU A 465 8.42 5.71 -8.34
C GLU A 465 7.49 5.22 -9.46
N ARG A 466 6.28 5.80 -9.55
CA ARG A 466 5.40 5.72 -10.73
C ARG A 466 5.12 7.12 -11.25
N TYR A 467 5.24 7.29 -12.57
CA TYR A 467 5.28 8.60 -13.20
C TYR A 467 4.60 8.58 -14.56
N VAL A 468 3.99 9.69 -14.95
CA VAL A 468 3.52 9.97 -16.31
C VAL A 468 3.94 11.37 -16.68
N ASP A 469 4.43 11.57 -17.91
CA ASP A 469 4.75 12.89 -18.44
C ASP A 469 3.81 13.26 -19.58
N LEU A 470 2.90 14.22 -19.35
CA LEU A 470 1.95 14.60 -20.39
C LEU A 470 2.65 15.26 -21.59
N LYS A 471 3.79 15.94 -21.36
CA LYS A 471 4.53 16.54 -22.48
C LYS A 471 5.01 15.46 -23.46
N GLU A 472 5.56 14.36 -22.94
CA GLU A 472 6.05 13.26 -23.78
C GLU A 472 4.92 12.57 -24.54
N LEU A 473 3.74 12.45 -23.93
CA LEU A 473 2.55 11.91 -24.62
C LEU A 473 2.08 12.80 -25.76
N GLY A 474 2.07 14.12 -25.57
CA GLY A 474 1.75 15.07 -26.64
C GLY A 474 2.78 15.06 -27.78
N ASP A 475 4.08 15.00 -27.43
CA ASP A 475 5.17 14.96 -28.41
C ASP A 475 5.09 13.70 -29.30
N ALA A 476 4.68 12.56 -28.74
CA ALA A 476 4.63 11.26 -29.42
C ALA A 476 3.66 11.19 -30.62
N GLN A 477 2.58 11.99 -30.63
CA GLN A 477 1.58 12.01 -31.71
C GLN A 477 1.83 13.10 -32.75
N GLY A 478 3.04 13.68 -32.77
CA GLY A 478 3.50 14.61 -33.82
C GLY A 478 2.92 16.03 -33.73
N HIS A 479 1.84 16.25 -32.97
CA HIS A 479 1.23 17.57 -32.80
C HIS A 479 1.69 18.33 -31.55
N GLY A 480 2.32 17.64 -30.58
CA GLY A 480 2.86 18.27 -29.36
C GLY A 480 1.81 18.67 -28.32
N ASP A 481 0.52 18.57 -28.64
CA ASP A 481 -0.57 18.88 -27.72
C ASP A 481 -1.07 17.64 -26.98
N TRP A 482 -0.72 17.56 -25.70
CA TRP A 482 -1.12 16.46 -24.83
C TRP A 482 -2.63 16.43 -24.57
N ARG A 483 -3.34 17.55 -24.69
CA ARG A 483 -4.79 17.60 -24.45
C ARG A 483 -5.56 16.92 -25.57
N ALA A 484 -5.24 17.28 -26.82
CA ALA A 484 -5.75 16.59 -28.00
C ALA A 484 -5.48 15.08 -27.89
N PHE A 485 -4.26 14.69 -27.49
CA PHE A 485 -3.96 13.27 -27.26
C PHE A 485 -4.88 12.60 -26.23
N LEU A 486 -5.10 13.23 -25.07
CA LEU A 486 -5.99 12.68 -24.06
C LEU A 486 -7.44 12.57 -24.56
N ASP A 487 -7.93 13.59 -25.26
CA ASP A 487 -9.27 13.58 -25.84
C ASP A 487 -9.42 12.46 -26.88
N ASP A 488 -8.42 12.25 -27.74
CA ASP A 488 -8.42 11.18 -28.74
C ASP A 488 -8.48 9.79 -28.10
N ILE A 489 -7.66 9.50 -27.08
CA ILE A 489 -7.70 8.18 -26.41
C ILE A 489 -9.02 7.95 -25.68
N LYS A 490 -9.64 9.00 -25.13
CA LYS A 490 -10.93 8.90 -24.47
C LYS A 490 -12.05 8.68 -25.48
N GLN A 491 -12.08 9.44 -26.57
CA GLN A 491 -13.05 9.24 -27.66
C GLN A 491 -12.93 7.84 -28.26
N GLY A 492 -11.71 7.38 -28.53
CA GLY A 492 -11.45 6.03 -29.02
C GLY A 492 -11.98 4.95 -28.07
N TRP A 493 -11.72 5.09 -26.77
CA TRP A 493 -12.23 4.17 -25.76
C TRP A 493 -13.77 4.10 -25.75
N TYR A 494 -14.46 5.24 -25.73
CA TYR A 494 -15.93 5.25 -25.72
C TYR A 494 -16.51 4.76 -27.05
N ALA A 495 -15.85 5.01 -28.18
CA ALA A 495 -16.26 4.45 -29.47
C ALA A 495 -16.15 2.92 -29.51
N GLU A 496 -15.16 2.30 -28.84
CA GLU A 496 -15.10 0.84 -28.68
C GLU A 496 -16.17 0.34 -27.71
N LEU A 497 -16.43 1.04 -26.61
CA LEU A 497 -17.50 0.67 -25.68
C LEU A 497 -18.88 0.67 -26.36
N ASP A 498 -19.17 1.65 -27.23
CA ASP A 498 -20.44 1.76 -27.95
C ASP A 498 -20.69 0.60 -28.93
N LYS A 499 -19.64 -0.11 -29.35
CA LYS A 499 -19.76 -1.33 -30.19
C LYS A 499 -20.14 -2.57 -29.38
N THR A 500 -20.11 -2.50 -28.06
CA THR A 500 -20.37 -3.64 -27.16
C THR A 500 -21.66 -3.44 -26.36
N LYS A 501 -22.27 -4.53 -25.88
CA LYS A 501 -23.44 -4.46 -25.00
C LYS A 501 -22.99 -4.40 -23.54
N ASP A 502 -23.75 -3.70 -22.69
CA ASP A 502 -23.44 -3.74 -21.25
C ASP A 502 -23.67 -5.14 -20.66
N GLY A 503 -22.77 -5.58 -19.79
CA GLY A 503 -22.73 -6.95 -19.27
C GLY A 503 -22.25 -8.03 -20.24
N SER A 504 -21.78 -7.69 -21.45
CA SER A 504 -21.24 -8.66 -22.42
C SER A 504 -19.78 -9.03 -22.15
N ASP A 505 -19.39 -10.24 -22.59
CA ASP A 505 -18.00 -10.73 -22.54
C ASP A 505 -17.05 -9.83 -23.35
N GLU A 506 -17.50 -9.27 -24.48
CA GLU A 506 -16.70 -8.35 -25.28
C GLU A 506 -16.40 -7.05 -24.52
N ARG A 507 -17.39 -6.50 -23.82
CA ARG A 507 -17.17 -5.32 -22.96
C ARG A 507 -16.27 -5.64 -21.78
N GLN A 508 -16.46 -6.82 -21.17
CA GLN A 508 -15.59 -7.27 -20.09
C GLN A 508 -14.13 -7.41 -20.56
N ALA A 509 -13.90 -7.92 -21.77
CA ALA A 509 -12.56 -8.00 -22.37
C ALA A 509 -11.91 -6.62 -22.56
N LEU A 510 -12.67 -5.60 -22.97
CA LEU A 510 -12.15 -4.23 -23.05
C LEU A 510 -11.66 -3.74 -21.68
N TYR A 511 -12.45 -3.95 -20.61
CA TYR A 511 -12.04 -3.55 -19.26
C TYR A 511 -10.84 -4.36 -18.76
N HIS A 512 -10.75 -5.66 -19.08
CA HIS A 512 -9.56 -6.47 -18.81
C HIS A 512 -8.31 -5.88 -19.46
N GLN A 513 -8.40 -5.47 -20.73
CA GLN A 513 -7.30 -4.83 -21.44
C GLN A 513 -6.92 -3.49 -20.79
N LEU A 514 -7.91 -2.67 -20.42
CA LEU A 514 -7.68 -1.37 -19.78
C LEU A 514 -6.91 -1.47 -18.47
N VAL A 515 -7.25 -2.44 -17.61
CA VAL A 515 -6.57 -2.63 -16.32
C VAL A 515 -5.27 -3.45 -16.44
N GLY A 516 -5.14 -4.23 -17.51
CA GLY A 516 -4.09 -5.21 -17.74
C GLY A 516 -2.74 -4.60 -18.16
N ARG A 517 -1.88 -5.40 -18.80
CA ARG A 517 -0.56 -4.94 -19.28
C ARG A 517 -0.70 -3.76 -20.23
N ARG A 518 0.29 -2.85 -20.21
CA ARG A 518 0.35 -1.72 -21.16
C ARG A 518 0.33 -2.24 -22.61
N GLN A 519 -0.56 -1.69 -23.42
CA GLN A 519 -0.63 -1.99 -24.86
C GLN A 519 -0.03 -0.89 -25.75
N HIS A 520 0.25 0.29 -25.18
CA HIS A 520 0.68 1.46 -25.94
C HIS A 520 2.05 1.93 -25.46
N PHE A 521 3.01 1.93 -26.38
CA PHE A 521 4.37 2.43 -26.18
C PHE A 521 4.70 3.40 -27.31
N TYR A 522 5.30 4.54 -26.95
CA TYR A 522 5.52 5.65 -27.87
C TYR A 522 7.01 5.99 -27.96
N GLY A 523 7.49 6.27 -29.17
CA GLY A 523 8.88 6.70 -29.39
C GLY A 523 9.92 5.56 -29.33
N GLN A 524 9.50 4.30 -29.44
CA GLN A 524 10.41 3.16 -29.64
C GLN A 524 10.20 2.60 -31.05
N THR A 525 11.29 2.57 -31.83
CA THR A 525 11.44 1.60 -32.93
C THR A 525 11.96 0.32 -32.29
N ASP A 526 11.43 -0.83 -32.74
CA ASP A 526 11.73 -2.16 -32.21
C ASP A 526 13.23 -2.46 -32.05
#